data_AF-A0A2V8KFA8-F1
#
_entry.id   AF-A0A2V8KFA8-F1
#
_cell.length_a   1.000
_cell.length_b   1.000
_cell.length_c   1.000
_cell.angle_alpha   90.00
_cell.angle_beta   90.00
_cell.angle_gamma   90.00
#
_symmetry.space_group_name_H-M   'P 1'
#
loop_
_entity.id
_entity.type
_entity.pdbx_description
1 polymer ?
#
loop_
_entity_poly.entity_id
_entity_poly.type
_entity_poly.pdbx_seq_one_letter_code
_entity_poly.pdbx_strand_id
1 'polypeptide(L)'
;MARRYRLGLIRRAVNLLVRVLLALCVPMPHTYLLAVKGRQTGLLRKTPVTLVETERDRYLVAPYGEVNWVRNARAAGEVRLKRWWGWETVRLTELTPKEAAPILKTYIKDVMVVRPFFDVTP
;
A
#
# COMPACT_ATOMS: atom_id res chain seq x y z
N MET A 1 24.30 2.08 -8.64
CA MET A 1 23.55 1.98 -9.92
C MET A 1 22.22 1.30 -9.61
N ALA A 2 21.12 2.04 -9.56
CA ALA A 2 19.81 1.51 -9.13
C ALA A 2 19.33 0.41 -10.08
N ARG A 3 19.00 -0.76 -9.52
CA ARG A 3 18.64 -1.96 -10.30
C ARG A 3 17.28 -1.73 -10.94
N ARG A 4 17.23 -1.67 -12.28
CA ARG A 4 16.00 -1.48 -13.04
C ARG A 4 15.07 -2.67 -12.81
N TYR A 5 13.99 -2.45 -12.07
CA TYR A 5 13.07 -3.49 -11.62
C TYR A 5 12.23 -4.03 -12.80
N ARG A 6 12.53 -5.25 -13.28
CA ARG A 6 11.67 -5.99 -14.24
C ARG A 6 10.73 -6.92 -13.46
N LEU A 7 9.44 -6.62 -13.55
CA LEU A 7 8.32 -7.23 -12.82
C LEU A 7 7.80 -8.51 -13.51
N GLY A 8 8.08 -9.69 -12.92
CA GLY A 8 7.59 -10.98 -13.40
C GLY A 8 6.33 -11.50 -12.68
N LEU A 9 5.65 -12.44 -13.34
CA LEU A 9 4.42 -13.17 -12.96
C LEU A 9 4.35 -13.66 -11.50
N ILE A 10 5.50 -13.91 -10.88
CA ILE A 10 5.69 -14.33 -9.48
C ILE A 10 5.00 -13.37 -8.50
N ARG A 11 4.94 -12.07 -8.82
CA ARG A 11 4.29 -11.07 -7.95
C ARG A 11 2.77 -11.12 -7.94
N ARG A 12 2.14 -11.60 -9.03
CA ARG A 12 0.68 -11.79 -9.08
C ARG A 12 0.25 -12.91 -8.13
N ALA A 13 1.08 -13.95 -8.01
CA ALA A 13 0.87 -15.05 -7.08
C ALA A 13 1.01 -14.60 -5.62
N VAL A 14 2.03 -13.81 -5.28
CA VAL A 14 2.21 -13.26 -3.92
C VAL A 14 1.08 -12.30 -3.54
N ASN A 15 0.67 -11.39 -4.44
CA ASN A 15 -0.49 -10.53 -4.19
C ASN A 15 -1.79 -11.32 -4.02
N LEU A 16 -1.97 -12.43 -4.73
CA LEU A 16 -3.12 -13.32 -4.56
C LEU A 16 -3.07 -14.04 -3.20
N LEU A 17 -1.89 -14.52 -2.79
CA LEU A 17 -1.68 -15.22 -1.54
C LEU A 17 -1.94 -14.31 -0.32
N VAL A 18 -1.44 -13.07 -0.36
CA VAL A 18 -1.72 -12.07 0.69
C VAL A 18 -3.21 -11.65 0.67
N ARG A 19 -3.85 -11.55 -0.51
CA ARG A 19 -5.30 -11.32 -0.60
C ARG A 19 -6.12 -12.43 0.05
N VAL A 20 -5.71 -13.68 -0.12
CA VAL A 20 -6.35 -14.85 0.49
C VAL A 20 -6.15 -14.84 2.01
N LEU A 21 -4.93 -14.58 2.48
CA LEU A 21 -4.64 -14.51 3.93
C LEU A 21 -5.43 -13.39 4.64
N LEU A 22 -5.60 -12.22 3.99
CA LEU A 22 -6.45 -11.14 4.54
C LEU A 22 -7.94 -11.43 4.44
N ALA A 23 -8.39 -12.16 3.42
CA ALA A 23 -9.78 -12.61 3.35
C ALA A 23 -10.11 -13.63 4.44
N LEU A 24 -9.11 -14.39 4.91
CA LEU A 24 -9.19 -15.39 5.97
C LEU A 24 -9.00 -14.81 7.40
N CYS A 25 -8.96 -13.48 7.56
CA CYS A 25 -8.80 -12.82 8.87
C CYS A 25 -7.56 -13.29 9.67
N VAL A 26 -6.47 -13.66 8.98
CA VAL A 26 -5.18 -13.93 9.65
C VAL A 26 -4.68 -12.61 10.25
N PRO A 27 -4.38 -12.54 11.56
CA PRO A 27 -3.96 -11.31 12.21
C PRO A 27 -2.55 -10.91 11.73
N MET A 28 -2.50 -10.06 10.70
CA MET A 28 -1.28 -9.38 10.29
C MET A 28 -1.31 -7.93 10.79
N PRO A 29 -0.31 -7.51 11.58
CA PRO A 29 -0.28 -6.15 12.12
C PRO A 29 -0.30 -5.13 10.97
N HIS A 30 -1.11 -4.08 11.16
CA HIS A 30 -1.25 -2.92 10.27
C HIS A 30 -1.60 -3.22 8.79
N THR A 31 -2.14 -4.41 8.49
CA THR A 31 -2.50 -4.78 7.11
C THR A 31 -3.99 -4.55 6.85
N TYR A 32 -4.29 -3.85 5.74
CA TYR A 32 -5.62 -3.47 5.31
C TYR A 32 -5.88 -3.93 3.87
N LEU A 33 -7.15 -4.16 3.53
CA LEU A 33 -7.55 -4.38 2.16
C LEU A 33 -8.04 -3.05 1.56
N LEU A 34 -7.24 -2.46 0.68
CA LEU A 34 -7.57 -1.24 -0.04
C LEU A 34 -8.42 -1.57 -1.27
N ALA A 35 -9.53 -0.88 -1.47
CA ALA A 35 -10.36 -0.96 -2.64
C ALA A 35 -10.49 0.41 -3.30
N VAL A 36 -10.15 0.47 -4.58
CA VAL A 36 -10.21 1.70 -5.38
C VAL A 36 -10.79 1.41 -6.75
N LYS A 37 -11.58 2.33 -7.29
CA LYS A 37 -12.10 2.22 -8.66
C LYS A 37 -10.96 2.41 -9.66
N GLY A 38 -10.87 1.55 -10.66
CA GLY A 38 -9.89 1.69 -11.73
C GLY A 38 -10.17 2.95 -12.55
N ARG A 39 -9.19 3.86 -12.70
CA ARG A 39 -9.40 5.13 -13.42
C ARG A 39 -9.81 4.96 -14.88
N GLN A 40 -9.38 3.86 -15.52
CA GLN A 40 -9.69 3.56 -16.92
C GLN A 40 -10.92 2.66 -17.06
N THR A 41 -11.10 1.69 -16.15
CA THR A 41 -12.12 0.64 -16.30
C THR A 41 -13.36 0.85 -15.43
N GLY A 42 -13.33 1.76 -14.46
CA GLY A 42 -14.36 1.94 -13.42
C GLY A 42 -14.46 0.80 -12.39
N LEU A 43 -13.99 -0.40 -12.72
CA LEU A 43 -14.05 -1.60 -11.87
C LEU A 43 -13.33 -1.40 -10.52
N LEU A 44 -13.97 -1.85 -9.44
CA LEU A 44 -13.39 -1.83 -8.10
C LEU A 44 -12.27 -2.88 -7.97
N ARG A 45 -11.06 -2.43 -7.68
CA ARG A 45 -9.87 -3.28 -7.52
C ARG A 45 -9.43 -3.29 -6.06
N LYS A 46 -9.32 -4.48 -5.48
CA LYS A 46 -8.87 -4.69 -4.10
C LYS A 46 -7.37 -5.00 -4.05
N THR A 47 -6.60 -4.42 -3.14
CA THR A 47 -5.16 -4.66 -3.00
C THR A 47 -4.80 -4.66 -1.52
N PRO A 48 -4.09 -5.67 -1.03
CA PRO A 48 -3.57 -5.67 0.33
C PRO A 48 -2.49 -4.61 0.44
N VAL A 49 -2.57 -3.79 1.48
CA VAL A 49 -1.62 -2.72 1.77
C VAL A 49 -1.30 -2.72 3.25
N THR A 50 -0.07 -2.37 3.59
CA THR A 50 0.34 -2.12 4.97
C THR A 50 0.27 -0.62 5.22
N LEU A 51 -0.46 -0.22 6.25
CA LEU A 51 -0.52 1.16 6.70
C LEU A 51 0.56 1.41 7.75
N VAL A 52 1.09 2.62 7.79
CA VAL A 52 1.81 3.12 8.97
C VAL A 52 0.79 3.91 9.78
N GLU A 53 0.59 3.51 11.03
CA GLU A 53 -0.33 4.19 11.95
C GLU A 53 0.50 4.96 12.96
N THR A 54 0.20 6.25 13.13
CA THR A 54 0.69 7.06 14.24
C THR A 54 -0.47 7.37 15.17
N GLU A 55 -0.21 8.00 16.32
CA GLU A 55 -1.27 8.39 17.27
C GLU A 55 -2.31 9.34 16.66
N ARG A 56 -1.95 10.06 15.57
CA ARG A 56 -2.79 11.09 14.96
C ARG A 56 -3.33 10.70 13.59
N ASP A 57 -2.54 9.99 12.79
CA ASP A 57 -2.80 9.81 11.37
C ASP A 57 -2.45 8.41 10.86
N ARG A 58 -2.97 8.09 9.68
CA ARG A 58 -2.72 6.83 8.99
C ARG A 58 -2.14 7.09 7.61
N TYR A 59 -1.04 6.43 7.31
CA TYR A 59 -0.28 6.66 6.09
C TYR A 59 -0.25 5.42 5.21
N LEU A 60 -0.61 5.62 3.94
CA LEU A 60 -0.48 4.61 2.89
C LEU A 60 0.88 4.74 2.22
N VAL A 61 1.66 3.67 2.26
CA VAL A 61 2.99 3.65 1.64
C VAL A 61 2.98 2.77 0.40
N ALA A 62 3.51 3.30 -0.70
CA ALA A 62 3.72 2.58 -1.94
C ALA A 62 5.22 2.30 -2.13
N PRO A 63 5.78 1.24 -1.52
CA PRO A 63 7.22 0.97 -1.54
C PRO A 63 7.77 0.63 -2.93
N TYR A 64 6.88 0.43 -3.91
CA TYR A 64 7.24 0.05 -5.27
C TYR A 64 6.99 1.17 -6.28
N GLY A 65 6.89 2.41 -5.80
CA GLY A 65 6.60 3.60 -6.59
C GLY A 65 5.15 3.68 -7.04
N GLU A 66 4.91 4.41 -8.15
CA GLU A 66 3.57 4.70 -8.68
C GLU A 66 2.91 3.49 -9.36
N VAL A 67 2.50 2.52 -8.55
CA VAL A 67 1.75 1.35 -9.00
C VAL A 67 0.28 1.70 -9.31
N ASN A 68 -0.42 0.79 -9.97
CA ASN A 68 -1.77 1.06 -10.48
C ASN A 68 -2.77 1.53 -9.42
N TRP A 69 -2.73 0.98 -8.20
CA TRP A 69 -3.65 1.42 -7.14
C TRP A 69 -3.36 2.87 -6.71
N VAL A 70 -2.10 3.31 -6.71
CA VAL A 70 -1.72 4.71 -6.39
C VAL A 70 -2.29 5.65 -7.45
N ARG A 71 -2.09 5.32 -8.73
CA ARG A 71 -2.62 6.13 -9.84
C ARG A 71 -4.14 6.22 -9.82
N ASN A 72 -4.80 5.12 -9.46
CA ASN A 72 -6.25 5.08 -9.32
C ASN A 72 -6.72 5.89 -8.11
N ALA A 73 -6.00 5.81 -6.99
CA ALA A 73 -6.29 6.52 -5.76
C ALA A 73 -6.13 8.04 -5.92
N ARG A 74 -5.05 8.49 -6.58
CA ARG A 74 -4.83 9.90 -6.94
C ARG A 74 -5.96 10.42 -7.85
N ALA A 75 -6.39 9.63 -8.83
CA ALA A 75 -7.48 10.01 -9.73
C ALA A 75 -8.86 10.03 -9.03
N ALA A 76 -9.08 9.14 -8.06
CA ALA A 76 -10.35 9.05 -7.33
C ALA A 76 -10.45 10.03 -6.15
N GLY A 77 -9.31 10.46 -5.57
CA GLY A 77 -9.24 11.28 -4.35
C GLY A 77 -9.62 10.56 -3.05
N GLU A 78 -10.19 9.36 -3.15
CA GLU A 78 -10.60 8.53 -2.02
C GLU A 78 -10.37 7.03 -2.29
N VAL A 79 -10.26 6.27 -1.20
CA VAL A 79 -10.17 4.81 -1.22
C VAL A 79 -11.03 4.21 -0.12
N ARG A 80 -11.44 2.96 -0.31
CA ARG A 80 -12.10 2.19 0.74
C ARG A 80 -11.10 1.26 1.40
N LEU A 81 -10.98 1.29 2.71
CA LEU A 81 -10.14 0.37 3.47
C LEU A 81 -11.03 -0.63 4.20
N LYS A 82 -10.62 -1.90 4.23
CA LYS A 82 -11.22 -2.91 5.09
C LYS A 82 -10.21 -3.42 6.09
N ARG A 83 -10.66 -3.51 7.35
CA ARG A 83 -9.99 -4.23 8.42
C ARG A 83 -11.02 -5.03 9.19
N TRP A 84 -10.71 -6.29 9.50
CA TRP A 84 -11.61 -7.23 10.16
C TRP A 84 -12.98 -7.29 9.46
N TRP A 85 -13.99 -6.60 10.01
CA TRP A 85 -15.39 -6.67 9.60
C TRP A 85 -15.89 -5.41 8.87
N GLY A 86 -15.18 -4.27 8.99
CA GLY A 86 -15.68 -2.97 8.54
C GLY A 86 -14.99 -2.47 7.28
N TRP A 87 -15.77 -1.83 6.40
CA TRP A 87 -15.24 -0.97 5.35
C TRP A 87 -15.38 0.50 5.77
N GLU A 88 -14.32 1.27 5.60
CA GLU A 88 -14.32 2.72 5.77
C GLU A 88 -13.93 3.38 4.45
N THR A 89 -14.52 4.53 4.13
CA THR A 89 -14.08 5.37 3.01
C THR A 89 -13.22 6.48 3.57
N VAL A 90 -12.01 6.63 3.03
CA VAL A 90 -11.04 7.62 3.46
C VAL A 90 -10.60 8.47 2.27
N ARG A 91 -10.51 9.79 2.49
CA ARG A 91 -9.90 10.71 1.54
C ARG A 91 -8.38 10.66 1.68
N LEU A 92 -7.69 10.83 0.56
CA LEU A 92 -6.24 10.79 0.52
C LEU A 92 -5.68 12.18 0.26
N THR A 93 -4.69 12.56 1.06
CA THR A 93 -3.88 13.74 0.86
C THR A 93 -2.46 13.27 0.56
N GLU A 94 -1.90 13.73 -0.56
CA GLU A 94 -0.52 13.41 -0.90
C GLU A 94 0.43 14.25 -0.07
N LEU A 95 1.38 13.58 0.57
CA LEU A 95 2.43 14.23 1.32
C LEU A 95 3.56 14.66 0.38
N THR A 96 4.17 15.79 0.71
CA THR A 96 5.42 16.20 0.06
C THR A 96 6.54 15.23 0.41
N PRO A 97 7.61 15.14 -0.41
CA PRO A 97 8.75 14.26 -0.11
C PRO A 97 9.36 14.50 1.28
N LYS A 98 9.35 15.75 1.76
CA LYS A 98 9.88 16.12 3.09
C LYS A 98 9.02 15.56 4.22
N GLU A 99 7.69 15.62 4.08
CA GLU A 99 6.74 15.07 5.06
C GLU A 99 6.71 13.53 5.02
N ALA A 100 6.88 12.94 3.84
CA ALA A 100 6.88 11.49 3.67
C ALA A 100 8.14 10.82 4.24
N ALA A 101 9.28 11.50 4.27
CA ALA A 101 10.56 10.96 4.72
C ALA A 101 10.53 10.29 6.12
N PRO A 102 10.03 10.94 7.19
CA PRO A 102 9.95 10.31 8.51
C PRO A 102 9.03 9.07 8.53
N ILE A 103 7.93 9.10 7.77
CA ILE A 103 6.98 7.98 7.68
C ILE A 103 7.60 6.80 6.94
N LEU A 104 8.30 7.07 5.84
CA LEU A 104 9.05 6.05 5.10
C LEU A 104 10.13 5.42 5.96
N LYS A 105 10.82 6.21 6.82
CA LYS A 105 11.80 5.67 7.77
C LYS A 105 11.15 4.68 8.75
N THR A 106 9.99 5.01 9.31
CA THR A 106 9.22 4.09 10.17
C THR A 106 8.79 2.85 9.40
N TYR A 107 8.26 3.01 8.19
CA TYR A 107 7.84 1.90 7.35
C TYR A 107 8.97 0.91 7.05
N ILE A 108 10.16 1.40 6.71
CA ILE A 108 11.35 0.59 6.42
C ILE A 108 11.88 -0.14 7.68
N LYS A 109 11.70 0.49 8.86
CA LYS A 109 12.03 -0.12 10.15
C LYS A 109 11.11 -1.31 10.43
N ASP A 110 9.80 -1.14 10.24
CA ASP A 110 8.79 -2.12 10.64
C ASP A 110 8.56 -3.21 9.58
N VAL A 111 8.70 -2.88 8.30
CA VAL A 111 8.45 -3.79 7.17
C VAL A 111 9.78 -4.17 6.51
N MET A 112 10.56 -5.01 7.18
CA MET A 112 11.93 -5.35 6.75
C MET A 112 12.03 -5.91 5.31
N VAL A 113 10.99 -6.60 4.83
CA VAL A 113 10.94 -7.19 3.47
C VAL A 113 10.98 -6.16 2.33
N VAL A 114 10.63 -4.89 2.60
CA VAL A 114 10.64 -3.85 1.56
C VAL A 114 11.98 -3.15 1.38
N ARG A 115 12.93 -3.33 2.31
CA ARG A 115 14.25 -2.66 2.31
C ARG A 115 15.00 -2.74 0.97
N PRO A 116 15.02 -3.89 0.24
CA PRO A 116 15.74 -3.97 -1.04
C PRO A 116 15.14 -3.13 -2.19
N PHE A 117 13.96 -2.54 -1.99
CA PHE A 117 13.27 -1.70 -2.99
C PHE A 117 13.43 -0.20 -2.73
N PHE A 118 14.13 0.16 -1.64
CA PHE A 118 14.51 1.52 -1.33
C PHE A 118 16.01 1.69 -1.58
N ASP A 119 16.39 2.79 -2.26
CA ASP A 119 17.80 3.15 -2.48
C ASP A 119 18.44 3.80 -1.22
N VAL A 120 17.83 3.62 -0.03
CA VAL A 120 18.29 4.18 1.25
C VAL A 120 18.56 3.07 2.27
N THR A 121 19.78 3.06 2.82
CA THR A 121 20.15 2.23 3.98
C THR A 121 19.64 2.91 5.25
N PRO A 122 19.08 2.18 6.25
CA PRO A 122 18.56 2.75 7.50
C PRO A 122 19.58 3.58 8.29
#